data_AF-A0A533YP08-F1
#
_entry.id   AF-A0A533YP08-F1
#
_cell.length_a   1.000
_cell.length_b   1.000
_cell.length_c   1.000
_cell.angle_alpha   90.00
_cell.angle_beta   90.00
_cell.angle_gamma   90.00
#
_symmetry.space_group_name_H-M   'P 1'
#
loop_
_entity.id
_entity.type
_entity.pdbx_description
1 polymer ?
#
loop_
_entity_poly.entity_id
_entity_poly.type
_entity_poly.pdbx_seq_one_letter_code
_entity_poly.pdbx_strand_id
1 'polypeptide(L)' 'MSEPGRADERRHFPRFWVQFPVSLITDGVKVGKGTVDDLSAGGCAVNSQVNVRTGDYVALQL' A
#
# COMPACT_ATOMS: atom_id res chain seq x y z
N MET A 1 -28.70 21.76 11.80
CA MET A 1 -27.38 22.02 11.18
C MET A 1 -26.81 20.67 10.80
N SER A 2 -26.72 20.39 9.51
CA SER A 2 -26.10 19.15 9.00
C SER A 2 -24.62 19.44 8.81
N GLU A 3 -23.75 18.62 9.40
CA GLU A 3 -22.31 18.82 9.32
C GLU A 3 -21.82 18.79 7.86
N PRO A 4 -20.93 19.71 7.46
CA PRO A 4 -20.41 19.75 6.10
C PRO A 4 -19.37 18.64 5.91
N GLY A 5 -19.67 17.68 5.03
CA GLY A 5 -18.62 16.94 4.32
C GLY A 5 -18.07 15.66 4.97
N ARG A 6 -18.93 14.77 5.48
CA ARG A 6 -18.64 13.33 5.36
C ARG A 6 -18.79 12.96 3.87
N ALA A 7 -17.79 13.30 3.06
CA ALA A 7 -17.67 12.65 1.75
C ALA A 7 -17.62 11.14 2.04
N ASP A 8 -18.54 10.37 1.47
CA ASP A 8 -18.70 8.94 1.74
C ASP A 8 -17.35 8.22 1.80
N GLU A 9 -16.88 7.96 3.02
CA GLU A 9 -15.61 7.31 3.25
C GLU A 9 -15.77 5.83 2.90
N ARG A 10 -15.51 5.51 1.62
CA ARG A 10 -15.63 4.14 1.09
C ARG A 10 -14.62 3.15 1.70
N ARG A 11 -13.65 3.64 2.48
CA ARG A 11 -12.57 2.82 3.05
C ARG A 11 -13.05 2.21 4.36
N HIS A 12 -12.91 0.89 4.47
CA HIS A 12 -13.29 0.16 5.68
C HIS A 12 -12.29 0.33 6.84
N PHE A 13 -11.03 0.68 6.55
CA PHE A 13 -9.97 0.83 7.55
C PHE A 13 -9.30 2.20 7.44
N PRO A 14 -8.92 2.82 8.57
CA PRO A 14 -8.11 4.02 8.57
C PRO A 14 -6.72 3.74 7.98
N ARG A 15 -6.11 4.74 7.36
CA ARG A 15 -4.72 4.68 6.88
C ARG A 15 -3.82 5.55 7.75
N PHE A 16 -2.64 5.04 8.05
CA PHE A 16 -1.58 5.74 8.77
C PHE A 16 -0.47 6.10 7.81
N TRP A 17 -0.04 7.36 7.85
CA TRP A 17 1.14 7.82 7.13
C TRP A 17 2.40 7.23 7.76
N VAL A 18 3.19 6.52 6.96
CA VAL A 18 4.42 5.84 7.39
C VAL A 18 5.47 6.00 6.30
N GLN A 19 6.74 5.80 6.65
CA GLN A 19 7.82 5.72 5.67
C GLN A 19 8.85 4.68 6.11
N PHE A 20 8.87 3.54 5.42
CA PHE A 20 9.90 2.52 5.61
C PHE A 20 10.17 1.75 4.31
N PRO A 21 11.40 1.27 4.11
CA PRO A 21 11.74 0.48 2.93
C PRO A 21 11.10 -0.91 3.00
N VAL A 22 10.78 -1.47 1.85
CA VAL A 22 10.33 -2.85 1.68
C VAL A 22 11.03 -3.50 0.49
N SER A 23 11.11 -4.82 0.55
CA SER A 23 11.50 -5.69 -0.55
C SER A 23 10.25 -6.24 -1.24
N LEU A 24 10.24 -6.25 -2.57
CA LEU A 24 9.17 -6.84 -3.37
C LEU A 24 9.59 -8.24 -3.81
N ILE A 25 8.70 -9.21 -3.59
CA ILE A 25 8.92 -10.63 -3.87
C ILE A 25 7.79 -11.13 -4.79
N THR A 26 8.17 -11.78 -5.89
CA THR A 26 7.24 -12.48 -6.81
C THR A 26 7.75 -13.89 -7.00
N ASP A 27 6.87 -14.90 -6.94
CA ASP A 27 7.24 -16.31 -7.06
C ASP A 27 8.40 -16.74 -6.14
N GLY A 28 8.47 -16.16 -4.94
CA GLY A 28 9.53 -16.41 -3.97
C GLY A 28 10.87 -15.71 -4.25
N VAL A 29 10.99 -14.95 -5.33
CA VAL A 29 12.22 -14.25 -5.72
C VAL A 29 12.10 -12.75 -5.42
N LYS A 30 13.12 -12.19 -4.77
CA LYS A 30 13.24 -10.73 -4.58
C LYS A 30 13.48 -10.08 -5.95
N VAL A 31 12.51 -9.30 -6.41
CA VAL A 31 12.57 -8.62 -7.71
C VAL A 31 12.92 -7.16 -7.59
N GLY A 32 12.74 -6.55 -6.42
CA GLY A 32 13.04 -5.12 -6.24
C GLY A 32 12.86 -4.60 -4.83
N LYS A 33 12.93 -3.28 -4.72
CA LYS A 33 12.68 -2.52 -3.49
C LYS A 33 11.59 -1.47 -3.72
N GLY A 34 11.00 -1.01 -2.63
CA GLY A 34 10.09 0.13 -2.63
C GLY A 34 10.05 0.80 -1.26
N THR A 35 9.29 1.89 -1.17
CA THR A 35 9.00 2.58 0.09
C THR A 35 7.49 2.55 0.30
N VAL A 36 7.06 2.17 1.51
CA VAL A 36 5.65 2.26 1.90
C VAL A 36 5.36 3.67 2.38
N ASP A 37 4.33 4.29 1.82
CA ASP A 37 3.93 5.67 2.13
C ASP A 37 2.71 5.74 3.07
N ASP A 38 1.86 4.71 3.02
CA ASP A 38 0.74 4.54 3.95
C ASP A 38 0.50 3.07 4.29
N LEU A 39 -0.13 2.81 5.44
CA LEU A 39 -0.49 1.46 5.86
C LEU A 39 -1.88 1.45 6.52
N SER A 40 -2.63 0.39 6.23
CA SER A 40 -3.88 0.02 6.91
C SER A 40 -3.97 -1.49 7.07
N ALA A 41 -4.95 -1.96 7.84
CA ALA A 41 -5.22 -3.40 7.96
C ALA A 41 -5.61 -4.06 6.62
N GLY A 42 -6.11 -3.29 5.65
CA GLY A 42 -6.53 -3.81 4.33
C GLY A 42 -5.47 -3.67 3.23
N GLY A 43 -4.32 -3.04 3.50
CA GLY A 43 -3.27 -2.82 2.50
C GLY A 43 -2.51 -1.52 2.69
N CYS A 44 -1.59 -1.25 1.77
CA CYS A 44 -0.68 -0.11 1.76
C CYS A 44 -0.51 0.47 0.36
N ALA A 45 0.05 1.68 0.28
CA ALA A 45 0.61 2.24 -0.94
C ALA A 45 2.14 2.08 -0.94
N VAL A 46 2.70 1.63 -2.06
CA VAL A 46 4.14 1.42 -2.21
C VAL A 46 4.64 2.15 -3.45
N ASN A 47 5.63 3.01 -3.27
CA ASN A 47 6.44 3.54 -4.36
C ASN A 47 7.52 2.51 -4.72
N SER A 48 7.30 1.79 -5.82
CA SER A 48 8.14 0.67 -6.26
C SER A 48 9.17 1.08 -7.30
N GLN A 49 10.38 0.50 -7.23
CA GLN A 49 11.40 0.63 -8.29
C GLN A 49 11.18 -0.34 -9.46
N VAL A 50 10.29 -1.32 -9.30
CA VAL A 50 9.93 -2.30 -10.33
C VAL A 50 8.53 -2.05 -10.87
N ASN A 51 8.32 -2.39 -12.14
CA ASN A 51 7.03 -2.26 -12.80
C ASN A 51 6.10 -3.39 -12.36
N VAL A 52 5.04 -3.06 -11.61
CA VAL A 52 4.01 -3.99 -11.13
C VAL A 52 2.69 -3.60 -11.80
N ARG A 53 1.91 -4.59 -12.23
CA ARG A 53 0.63 -4.40 -12.91
C ARG A 53 -0.53 -4.75 -11.99
N THR A 54 -1.70 -4.20 -12.31
CA THR A 54 -2.93 -4.59 -11.62
C THR A 54 -3.22 -6.07 -11.85
N GLY A 55 -3.48 -6.80 -10.77
CA GLY A 55 -3.71 -8.25 -10.79
C GLY A 55 -2.47 -9.07 -10.46
N ASP A 56 -1.27 -8.48 -10.45
CA ASP A 56 -0.05 -9.17 -10.04
C ASP A 56 -0.12 -9.53 -8.55
N TYR A 57 0.33 -10.74 -8.22
CA TYR A 57 0.56 -11.13 -6.83
C TYR A 57 1.99 -10.76 -6.43
N VAL A 58 2.12 -9.87 -5.45
CA VAL A 58 3.40 -9.40 -4.93
C VAL A 58 3.40 -9.49 -3.40
N ALA A 59 4.40 -10.16 -2.85
CA ALA A 59 4.65 -10.15 -1.42
C ALA A 59 5.60 -9.00 -1.06
N LEU A 60 5.31 -8.33 0.06
CA LEU A 60 6.14 -7.26 0.62
C LEU A 60 6.84 -7.80 1.87
N GLN A 61 8.16 -7.65 1.92
CA GLN A 61 8.97 -7.99 3.09
C GLN A 61 9.59 -6.72 3.66
N LEU A 62 9.28 -6.43 4.92
CA LEU A 62 9.89 -5.38 5.75
C LEU A 62 11.34 -5.74 6.07
#